data_AF-A0A810NKX2-F1
#
_entry.id   AF-A0A810NKX2-F1
#
_cell.length_a   1.000
_cell.length_b   1.000
_cell.length_c   1.000
_cell.angle_alpha   90.00
_cell.angle_beta   90.00
_cell.angle_gamma   90.00
#
_symmetry.space_group_name_H-M   'P 1'
#
loop_
_entity.id
_entity.type
_entity.pdbx_description
1 polymer ?
#
loop_
_entity_poly.entity_id
_entity_poly.type
_entity_poly.pdbx_seq_one_letter_code
_entity_poly.pdbx_strand_id
1 'polypeptide(L)'
;MTVTPATRYRALVADLVTASRRHETALSAAGSSHADGTATIDHDLVAADDAVIAATARAAHAQRLVAQTDLAAGALWDELKQVRGRRGRRLGPVPGPVPLADQPPTPSPDPIALLEAAAERIDRARHGGEKLPPLILPVLFALGAACAALVALLAVFLQGHGPFGLLAGWLALLGAPLSGLLPARELADQRYGARLDPGAIGLIILAGMLATAAVTLP
;
A
#
# COMPACT_ATOMS: atom_id res chain seq x y z
N MET A 1 50.18 -87.71 -11.91
CA MET A 1 51.29 -86.75 -12.12
C MET A 1 51.43 -85.92 -10.85
N THR A 2 52.48 -86.14 -10.06
CA THR A 2 52.73 -85.43 -8.80
C THR A 2 53.39 -84.09 -9.11
N VAL A 3 52.73 -82.99 -8.75
CA VAL A 3 53.30 -81.65 -8.90
C VAL A 3 54.52 -81.52 -7.99
N THR A 4 55.66 -81.14 -8.55
CA THR A 4 56.88 -80.94 -7.78
C THR A 4 56.72 -79.77 -6.81
N PRO A 5 57.26 -79.86 -5.57
CA PRO A 5 57.10 -78.84 -4.54
C PRO A 5 57.58 -77.45 -4.99
N ALA A 6 58.60 -77.39 -5.84
CA ALA A 6 59.11 -76.14 -6.42
C ALA A 6 58.08 -75.43 -7.32
N THR A 7 57.29 -76.18 -8.09
CA THR A 7 56.24 -75.62 -8.96
C THR A 7 55.09 -75.04 -8.13
N ARG A 8 54.70 -75.75 -7.06
CA ARG A 8 53.69 -75.27 -6.11
C ARG A 8 54.14 -74.00 -5.38
N TYR A 9 55.39 -73.95 -4.95
CA TYR A 9 55.96 -72.76 -4.33
C TYR A 9 55.93 -71.54 -5.27
N ARG A 10 56.34 -71.71 -6.54
CA ARG A 10 56.29 -70.62 -7.53
C ARG A 10 54.88 -70.12 -7.79
N ALA A 11 53.89 -71.01 -7.84
CA ALA A 11 52.48 -70.61 -7.97
C ALA A 11 52.02 -69.78 -6.77
N LEU A 12 52.34 -70.21 -5.53
CA LEU A 12 52.02 -69.46 -4.32
C LEU A 12 52.68 -68.08 -4.28
N VAL A 13 53.93 -67.98 -4.75
CA VAL A 13 54.63 -66.69 -4.85
C VAL A 13 53.96 -65.78 -5.89
N ALA A 14 53.56 -66.32 -7.05
CA ALA A 14 52.86 -65.56 -8.08
C ALA A 14 51.47 -65.08 -7.60
N ASP A 15 50.74 -65.92 -6.88
CA ASP A 15 49.46 -65.58 -6.26
C ASP A 15 49.62 -64.49 -5.21
N LEU A 16 50.64 -64.59 -4.35
CA LEU A 16 50.95 -63.56 -3.35
C LEU A 16 51.28 -62.22 -3.99
N VAL A 17 52.11 -62.20 -5.04
CA VAL A 17 52.44 -60.97 -5.78
C VAL A 17 51.19 -60.37 -6.40
N THR A 18 50.32 -61.19 -6.98
CA THR A 18 49.06 -60.73 -7.56
C THR A 18 48.11 -60.17 -6.50
N ALA A 19 48.01 -60.82 -5.34
CA ALA A 19 47.22 -60.34 -4.21
C ALA A 19 47.76 -59.02 -3.64
N SER A 20 49.09 -58.88 -3.49
CA SER A 20 49.74 -57.63 -3.05
C SER A 20 49.42 -56.47 -3.99
N ARG A 21 49.53 -56.69 -5.31
CA ARG A 21 49.20 -55.66 -6.31
C ARG A 21 47.74 -55.23 -6.25
N ARG A 22 46.81 -56.19 -6.13
CA ARG A 22 45.38 -55.86 -5.98
C ARG A 22 45.12 -55.07 -4.70
N HIS A 23 45.78 -55.43 -3.60
CA HIS A 23 45.66 -54.72 -2.34
C HIS A 23 46.19 -53.29 -2.44
N GLU A 24 47.37 -53.09 -3.05
CA GLU A 24 47.95 -51.76 -3.29
C GLU A 24 47.03 -50.89 -4.16
N THR A 25 46.48 -51.44 -5.26
CA THR A 25 45.52 -50.72 -6.10
C THR A 25 44.23 -50.38 -5.35
N ALA A 26 43.71 -51.29 -4.53
CA ALA A 26 42.52 -51.04 -3.71
C ALA A 26 42.78 -49.96 -2.66
N LEU A 27 43.95 -49.98 -1.99
CA LEU A 27 44.34 -48.94 -1.05
C LEU A 27 44.54 -47.59 -1.72
N SER A 28 45.18 -47.53 -2.89
CA SER A 28 45.33 -46.27 -3.62
C SER A 28 43.99 -45.68 -4.06
N ALA A 29 43.06 -46.53 -4.52
CA ALA A 29 41.73 -46.11 -4.93
C ALA A 29 40.87 -45.65 -3.73
N ALA A 30 40.97 -46.34 -2.59
CA ALA A 30 40.32 -45.90 -1.36
C ALA A 30 40.89 -44.56 -0.89
N GLY A 31 42.22 -44.39 -0.92
CA GLY A 31 42.90 -43.15 -0.57
C GLY A 31 42.45 -41.97 -1.44
N SER A 32 42.38 -42.14 -2.76
CA SER A 32 41.90 -41.09 -3.66
C SER A 32 40.42 -40.77 -3.43
N SER A 33 39.56 -41.78 -3.28
CA SER A 33 38.13 -41.56 -3.02
C SER A 33 37.88 -40.85 -1.68
N HIS A 34 38.67 -41.16 -0.64
CA HIS A 34 38.59 -40.45 0.63
C HIS A 34 39.03 -38.99 0.48
N ALA A 35 40.15 -38.73 -0.21
CA ALA A 35 40.63 -37.37 -0.45
C ALA A 35 39.62 -36.53 -1.25
N ASP A 36 39.04 -37.10 -2.31
CA ASP A 36 38.00 -36.45 -3.13
C ASP A 36 36.73 -36.19 -2.31
N GLY A 37 36.35 -37.13 -1.44
CA GLY A 37 35.23 -36.98 -0.52
C GLY A 37 35.45 -35.85 0.48
N THR A 38 36.63 -35.77 1.09
CA THR A 38 36.97 -34.68 2.02
C THR A 38 36.98 -33.33 1.32
N ALA A 39 37.54 -33.23 0.11
CA ALA A 39 37.56 -31.99 -0.66
C ALA A 39 36.15 -31.52 -1.04
N THR A 40 35.26 -32.46 -1.37
CA THR A 40 33.85 -32.16 -1.66
C THR A 40 33.13 -31.61 -0.43
N ILE A 41 33.30 -32.26 0.73
CA ILE A 41 32.69 -31.82 1.99
C ILE A 41 33.21 -30.44 2.39
N ASP A 42 34.52 -30.20 2.29
CA ASP A 42 35.11 -28.90 2.61
C ASP A 42 34.55 -27.79 1.71
N HIS A 43 34.40 -28.06 0.41
CA HIS A 43 33.78 -27.13 -0.52
C HIS A 43 32.31 -26.84 -0.17
N ASP A 44 31.52 -27.87 0.14
CA ASP A 44 30.12 -27.73 0.50
C ASP A 44 29.93 -26.96 1.83
N LEU A 45 30.85 -27.16 2.79
CA LEU A 45 30.86 -26.41 4.04
C LEU A 45 31.11 -24.91 3.79
N VAL A 46 32.10 -24.57 2.96
CA VAL A 46 32.37 -23.16 2.59
C VAL A 46 31.15 -22.54 1.89
N ALA A 47 30.54 -23.26 0.95
CA ALA A 47 29.34 -22.78 0.25
C ALA A 47 28.14 -22.59 1.21
N ALA A 48 27.98 -23.47 2.18
CA ALA A 48 26.95 -23.36 3.20
C ALA A 48 27.18 -22.15 4.12
N ASP A 49 28.42 -21.91 4.56
CA ASP A 49 28.78 -20.76 5.38
C ASP A 49 28.51 -19.44 4.64
N ASP A 50 28.89 -19.36 3.37
CA ASP A 50 28.59 -18.20 2.52
C ASP A 50 27.08 -17.97 2.38
N ALA A 51 26.29 -19.05 2.23
CA ALA A 51 24.84 -18.96 2.16
C ALA A 51 24.23 -18.44 3.47
N VAL A 52 24.75 -18.87 4.63
CA VAL A 52 24.33 -18.41 5.96
C VAL A 52 24.67 -16.93 6.14
N ILE A 53 25.88 -16.50 5.76
CA ILE A 53 26.29 -15.09 5.81
C ILE A 53 25.36 -14.24 4.94
N ALA A 54 25.06 -14.69 3.72
CA ALA A 54 24.16 -13.97 2.83
C ALA A 54 22.72 -13.92 3.37
N ALA A 55 22.21 -15.02 3.94
CA ALA A 55 20.87 -15.08 4.51
C ALA A 55 20.74 -14.17 5.74
N THR A 56 21.72 -14.19 6.65
CA THR A 56 21.74 -13.32 7.84
C THR A 56 21.83 -11.85 7.46
N ALA A 57 22.63 -11.49 6.45
CA ALA A 57 22.68 -10.13 5.93
C ALA A 57 21.32 -9.65 5.38
N ARG A 58 20.61 -10.50 4.62
CA ARG A 58 19.26 -10.20 4.12
C ARG A 58 18.24 -10.05 5.26
N ALA A 59 18.29 -10.93 6.25
CA ALA A 59 17.41 -10.85 7.42
C ALA A 59 17.64 -9.56 8.21
N ALA A 60 18.89 -9.18 8.46
CA ALA A 60 19.24 -7.94 9.13
C ALA A 60 18.85 -6.69 8.32
N HIS A 61 18.88 -6.77 6.99
CA HIS A 61 18.38 -5.70 6.13
C HIS A 61 16.85 -5.56 6.22
N ALA A 62 16.11 -6.67 6.10
CA ALA A 62 14.66 -6.69 6.23
C ALA A 62 14.20 -6.17 7.61
N GLN A 63 14.85 -6.58 8.69
CA GLN A 63 14.55 -6.08 10.05
C GLN A 63 14.72 -4.57 10.17
N ARG A 64 15.79 -4.01 9.56
CA ARG A 64 16.00 -2.56 9.53
C ARG A 64 14.91 -1.83 8.76
N LEU A 65 14.48 -2.37 7.61
CA LEU A 65 13.38 -1.79 6.83
C LEU A 65 12.05 -1.80 7.60
N VAL A 66 11.73 -2.90 8.29
CA VAL A 66 10.53 -2.99 9.13
C VAL A 66 10.59 -1.94 10.24
N ALA A 67 11.70 -1.86 10.98
CA ALA A 67 11.85 -0.88 12.05
C ALA A 67 11.76 0.57 11.55
N GLN A 68 12.34 0.88 10.39
CA GLN A 68 12.22 2.21 9.77
C GLN A 68 10.78 2.52 9.36
N THR A 69 10.08 1.54 8.76
CA THR A 69 8.69 1.67 8.34
C THR A 69 7.77 1.89 9.54
N ASP A 70 7.97 1.15 10.62
CA ASP A 70 7.18 1.27 11.85
C ASP A 70 7.36 2.63 12.53
N LEU A 71 8.61 3.12 12.59
CA LEU A 71 8.91 4.46 13.12
C LEU A 71 8.28 5.56 12.25
N ALA A 72 8.38 5.43 10.92
CA ALA A 72 7.79 6.40 9.98
C ALA A 72 6.25 6.39 10.06
N ALA A 73 5.63 5.21 10.13
CA ALA A 73 4.20 5.06 10.32
C ALA A 73 3.73 5.68 11.64
N GLY A 74 4.49 5.48 12.73
CA GLY A 74 4.22 6.10 14.03
C GLY A 74 4.28 7.63 13.98
N ALA A 75 5.32 8.18 13.35
CA ALA A 75 5.47 9.62 13.17
C ALA A 75 4.32 10.23 12.36
N LEU A 76 3.95 9.60 11.23
CA LEU A 76 2.83 10.04 10.40
C LEU A 76 1.48 9.95 11.13
N TRP A 77 1.27 8.90 11.94
CA TRP A 77 0.06 8.77 12.72
C TRP A 77 -0.09 9.88 13.77
N ASP A 78 1.01 10.25 14.42
CA ASP A 78 1.02 11.34 15.38
C ASP A 78 0.84 12.70 14.69
N GLU A 79 1.42 12.92 13.51
CA GLU A 79 1.16 14.10 12.70
C GLU A 79 -0.33 14.19 12.30
N LEU A 80 -0.93 13.08 11.86
CA LEU A 80 -2.35 13.00 11.54
C LEU A 80 -3.23 13.38 12.75
N LYS A 81 -2.88 12.91 13.96
CA LYS A 81 -3.60 13.29 15.19
C LYS A 81 -3.49 14.79 15.46
N GLN A 82 -2.31 15.39 15.23
CA GLN A 82 -2.08 16.82 15.41
C GLN A 82 -2.94 17.63 14.42
N VAL A 83 -2.92 17.28 13.14
CA VAL A 83 -3.72 17.95 12.09
C VAL A 83 -5.23 17.85 12.38
N ARG A 84 -5.69 16.73 12.97
CA ARG A 84 -7.11 16.53 13.33
C ARG A 84 -7.52 17.13 14.68
N GLY A 85 -6.57 17.65 15.47
CA GLY A 85 -6.82 18.30 16.77
C GLY A 85 -7.63 17.44 17.75
N ARG A 86 -8.73 17.99 18.29
CA ARG A 86 -9.60 17.28 19.27
C ARG A 86 -10.17 15.97 18.74
N ARG A 87 -10.49 15.87 17.45
CA ARG A 87 -10.99 14.63 16.83
C ARG A 87 -9.87 13.60 16.66
N GLY A 88 -8.63 14.08 16.45
CA GLY A 88 -7.44 13.23 16.35
C GLY A 88 -7.13 12.48 17.64
N ARG A 89 -7.37 13.09 18.80
CA ARG A 89 -7.20 12.43 20.11
C ARG A 89 -8.04 11.16 20.31
N ARG A 90 -9.11 10.99 19.53
CA ARG A 90 -9.97 9.79 19.57
C ARG A 90 -9.46 8.63 18.71
N LEU A 91 -8.45 8.85 17.86
CA LEU A 91 -7.94 7.84 16.92
C LEU A 91 -7.17 6.70 17.61
N GLY A 92 -6.80 6.83 18.89
CA GLY A 92 -6.09 5.76 19.61
C GLY A 92 -4.63 5.56 19.17
N PRO A 93 -3.99 4.45 19.58
CA PRO A 93 -2.62 4.12 19.17
C PRO A 93 -2.54 3.78 17.68
N VAL A 94 -1.32 3.71 17.13
CA VAL A 94 -1.07 3.24 15.75
C VAL A 94 -1.66 1.84 15.61
N PRO A 95 -2.47 1.55 14.57
CA PRO A 95 -2.98 0.21 14.34
C PRO A 95 -1.82 -0.76 14.11
N GLY A 96 -1.88 -1.94 14.74
CA GLY A 96 -0.87 -2.98 14.55
C GLY A 96 -0.89 -3.57 13.13
N PRO A 97 0.20 -4.23 12.71
CA PRO A 97 0.27 -4.88 11.42
C PRO A 97 -0.79 -5.98 11.30
N VAL A 98 -1.46 -6.03 10.15
CA VAL A 98 -2.45 -7.08 9.84
C VAL A 98 -1.71 -8.36 9.46
N PRO A 99 -2.10 -9.53 10.00
CA PRO A 99 -1.49 -10.81 9.63
C PRO A 99 -1.61 -11.09 8.13
N LEU A 100 -0.55 -11.65 7.54
CA LEU A 100 -0.48 -11.95 6.11
C LEU A 100 -1.61 -12.90 5.64
N ALA A 101 -2.10 -13.77 6.53
CA ALA A 101 -3.16 -14.72 6.26
C ALA A 101 -4.52 -14.05 5.95
N ASP A 102 -4.73 -12.83 6.45
CA ASP A 102 -5.98 -12.08 6.27
C ASP A 102 -5.89 -11.06 5.11
N GLN A 103 -4.75 -11.02 4.41
CA GLN A 103 -4.49 -10.04 3.35
C GLN A 103 -4.89 -10.63 1.99
N PRO A 104 -5.70 -9.91 1.17
CA PRO A 104 -5.99 -10.36 -0.18
C PRO A 104 -4.69 -10.42 -1.00
N PRO A 105 -4.55 -11.40 -1.93
CA PRO A 105 -3.36 -11.56 -2.76
C PRO A 105 -3.27 -10.38 -3.74
N THR A 106 -2.72 -9.28 -3.26
CA THR A 106 -2.49 -8.06 -4.01
C THR A 106 -0.98 -7.88 -4.15
N PRO A 107 -0.50 -7.37 -5.30
CA PRO A 107 0.90 -7.02 -5.44
C PRO A 107 1.23 -6.03 -4.32
N SER A 108 2.08 -6.44 -3.38
CA SER A 108 2.46 -5.63 -2.22
C SER A 108 3.09 -4.34 -2.75
N PRO A 109 2.42 -3.19 -2.65
CA PRO A 109 3.00 -1.93 -3.11
C PRO A 109 4.21 -1.61 -2.24
N ASP A 110 5.21 -0.95 -2.83
CA ASP A 110 6.39 -0.51 -2.08
C ASP A 110 5.97 0.26 -0.81
N PRO A 111 6.33 -0.21 0.40
CA PRO A 111 5.89 0.40 1.65
C PRO A 111 6.33 1.86 1.77
N ILE A 112 7.48 2.22 1.19
CA ILE A 112 7.99 3.59 1.23
C ILE A 112 7.07 4.50 0.41
N ALA A 113 6.68 4.08 -0.80
CA ALA A 113 5.77 4.84 -1.64
C ALA A 113 4.39 5.05 -0.98
N LEU A 114 3.89 4.05 -0.23
CA LEU A 114 2.65 4.19 0.53
C LEU A 114 2.78 5.21 1.68
N LEU A 115 3.92 5.23 2.38
CA LEU A 115 4.19 6.20 3.43
C LEU A 115 4.34 7.61 2.88
N GLU A 116 5.05 7.80 1.76
CA GLU A 116 5.17 9.09 1.08
C GLU A 116 3.80 9.62 0.62
N ALA A 117 2.99 8.77 0.00
CA ALA A 117 1.63 9.14 -0.40
C ALA A 117 0.74 9.50 0.81
N ALA A 118 0.94 8.86 1.96
CA ALA A 118 0.25 9.22 3.20
C ALA A 118 0.74 10.57 3.75
N ALA A 119 2.05 10.81 3.75
CA ALA A 119 2.66 12.08 4.15
C ALA A 119 2.12 13.24 3.32
N GLU A 120 2.09 13.12 1.99
CA GLU A 120 1.53 14.13 1.10
C GLU A 120 0.06 14.44 1.40
N ARG A 121 -0.74 13.42 1.73
CA ARG A 121 -2.16 13.60 2.09
C ARG A 121 -2.31 14.34 3.42
N ILE A 122 -1.46 14.03 4.40
CA ILE A 122 -1.44 14.72 5.70
C ILE A 122 -0.99 16.17 5.51
N ASP A 123 0.04 16.40 4.71
CA ASP A 123 0.57 17.74 4.44
C ASP A 123 -0.45 18.61 3.71
N ARG A 124 -1.16 18.04 2.73
CA ARG A 124 -2.30 18.70 2.07
C ARG A 124 -3.42 19.04 3.05
N ALA A 125 -3.71 18.14 4.00
CA ALA A 125 -4.71 18.38 5.04
C ALA A 125 -4.26 19.46 6.05
N ARG A 126 -2.95 19.56 6.31
CA ARG A 126 -2.33 20.57 7.19
C ARG A 126 -2.39 21.97 6.59
N HIS A 127 -2.11 22.09 5.29
CA HIS A 127 -2.15 23.37 4.57
C HIS A 127 -3.57 23.90 4.34
N GLY A 128 -4.60 23.15 4.74
CA GLY A 128 -5.97 23.67 4.81
C GLY A 128 -6.55 24.02 3.44
N GLY A 129 -6.19 23.29 2.39
CA GLY A 129 -6.59 23.60 1.02
C GLY A 129 -5.90 24.84 0.47
N GLU A 130 -5.22 24.71 -0.66
CA GLU A 130 -4.71 25.88 -1.37
C GLU A 130 -5.86 26.85 -1.68
N LYS A 131 -5.59 28.16 -1.58
CA LYS A 131 -6.57 29.18 -1.95
C LYS A 131 -7.07 28.87 -3.36
N LEU A 132 -8.38 28.70 -3.49
CA LEU A 132 -9.03 28.45 -4.76
C LEU A 132 -8.57 29.53 -5.76
N PRO A 133 -8.04 29.17 -6.94
CA PRO A 133 -7.68 30.17 -7.92
C PRO A 133 -8.91 31.04 -8.23
N PRO A 134 -8.72 32.37 -8.37
CA PRO A 134 -9.81 33.35 -8.42
C PRO A 134 -10.79 33.08 -9.56
N LEU A 135 -10.36 32.37 -10.60
CA LEU A 135 -11.17 31.92 -11.73
C LEU A 135 -12.26 30.89 -11.39
N ILE A 136 -12.17 30.19 -10.25
CA ILE A 136 -13.20 29.21 -9.86
C ILE A 136 -14.41 29.89 -9.20
N LEU A 137 -14.22 31.08 -8.60
CA LEU A 137 -15.30 31.84 -7.96
C LEU A 137 -16.53 32.07 -8.87
N PRO A 138 -16.39 32.52 -10.14
CA PRO A 138 -17.54 32.66 -11.03
C PRO A 138 -18.17 31.32 -11.41
N VAL A 139 -17.39 30.24 -11.50
CA VAL A 139 -17.92 28.89 -11.79
C VAL A 139 -18.75 28.38 -10.61
N LEU A 140 -18.29 28.58 -9.37
CA LEU A 140 -19.04 28.25 -8.15
C LEU A 140 -20.35 29.03 -8.07
N PHE A 141 -20.33 30.32 -8.43
CA PHE A 141 -21.53 31.15 -8.51
C PHE A 141 -22.54 30.62 -9.54
N ALA A 142 -22.08 30.34 -10.76
CA ALA A 142 -22.93 29.81 -11.83
C ALA A 142 -23.52 28.43 -11.45
N LEU A 143 -22.73 27.57 -10.81
CA LEU A 143 -23.19 26.26 -10.35
C LEU A 143 -24.25 26.38 -9.24
N GLY A 144 -24.03 27.26 -8.27
CA GLY A 144 -25.00 27.57 -7.21
C GLY A 144 -26.32 28.09 -7.79
N ALA A 145 -26.25 29.03 -8.73
CA ALA A 145 -27.41 29.57 -9.41
C ALA A 145 -28.16 28.51 -10.24
N ALA A 146 -27.44 27.68 -11.00
CA ALA A 146 -28.03 26.64 -11.85
C ALA A 146 -28.74 25.56 -11.02
N CYS A 147 -28.12 25.07 -9.94
CA CYS A 147 -28.75 24.10 -9.04
C CYS A 147 -29.99 24.69 -8.37
N ALA A 148 -29.91 25.93 -7.85
CA ALA A 148 -31.04 26.58 -7.21
C ALA A 148 -32.21 26.81 -8.18
N ALA A 149 -31.93 27.20 -9.43
CA ALA A 149 -32.94 27.36 -10.47
C ALA A 149 -33.64 26.04 -10.80
N LEU A 150 -32.89 24.93 -10.92
CA LEU A 150 -33.48 23.60 -11.16
C LEU A 150 -34.38 23.16 -10.01
N VAL A 151 -33.96 23.36 -8.76
CA VAL A 151 -34.78 23.01 -7.58
C VAL A 151 -36.01 23.91 -7.48
N ALA A 152 -35.89 25.21 -7.80
CA ALA A 152 -37.02 26.13 -7.82
C ALA A 152 -38.05 25.75 -8.89
N LEU A 153 -37.62 25.39 -10.10
CA LEU A 153 -38.50 24.90 -11.17
C LEU A 153 -39.20 23.60 -10.77
N LEU A 154 -38.47 22.67 -10.14
CA LEU A 154 -39.04 21.43 -9.63
C LEU A 154 -40.08 21.71 -8.52
N ALA A 155 -39.81 22.66 -7.62
CA ALA A 155 -40.74 23.07 -6.59
C ALA A 155 -42.06 23.63 -7.15
N VAL A 156 -41.98 24.50 -8.17
CA VAL A 156 -43.15 25.04 -8.87
C VAL A 156 -43.94 23.92 -9.55
N PHE A 157 -43.25 22.95 -10.17
CA PHE A 157 -43.90 21.79 -10.80
C PHE A 157 -44.63 20.90 -9.78
N LEU A 158 -44.01 20.63 -8.62
CA LEU A 158 -44.64 19.85 -7.56
C LEU A 158 -45.88 20.55 -7.00
N GLN A 159 -45.86 21.88 -6.85
CA GLN A 159 -47.01 22.64 -6.35
C GLN A 159 -48.26 22.47 -7.23
N GLY A 160 -48.09 22.17 -8.52
CA GLY A 160 -49.19 21.90 -9.44
C GLY A 160 -49.90 20.55 -9.24
N HIS A 161 -49.36 19.62 -8.45
CA HIS A 161 -49.86 18.24 -8.32
C HIS A 161 -50.74 18.02 -7.06
N GLY A 162 -51.49 19.03 -6.65
CA GLY A 162 -52.44 18.95 -5.53
C GLY A 162 -51.82 19.25 -4.16
N PRO A 163 -52.56 19.01 -3.05
CA PRO A 163 -52.20 19.52 -1.72
C PRO A 163 -50.90 18.94 -1.16
N PHE A 164 -50.60 17.66 -1.46
CA PHE A 164 -49.32 17.05 -1.10
C PHE A 164 -48.15 17.61 -1.92
N GLY A 165 -48.39 17.93 -3.20
CA GLY A 165 -47.41 18.59 -4.05
C GLY A 165 -47.08 20.01 -3.59
N LEU A 166 -48.08 20.72 -3.04
CA LEU A 166 -47.90 22.08 -2.50
C LEU A 166 -46.96 22.09 -1.29
N LEU A 167 -47.15 21.17 -0.34
CA LEU A 167 -46.26 21.00 0.83
C LEU A 167 -44.84 20.59 0.41
N ALA A 168 -44.72 19.63 -0.51
CA ALA A 168 -43.43 19.17 -1.00
C ALA A 168 -42.67 20.27 -1.76
N GLY A 169 -43.37 21.08 -2.55
CA GLY A 169 -42.79 22.22 -3.25
C GLY A 169 -42.30 23.31 -2.31
N TRP A 170 -43.04 23.62 -1.23
CA TRP A 170 -42.56 24.57 -0.21
C TRP A 170 -41.29 24.09 0.49
N LEU A 171 -41.20 22.80 0.85
CA LEU A 171 -40.00 22.21 1.44
C LEU A 171 -38.81 22.23 0.47
N ALA A 172 -39.05 21.95 -0.81
CA ALA A 172 -38.01 22.04 -1.84
C ALA A 172 -37.52 23.48 -2.03
N LEU A 173 -38.41 24.48 -1.97
CA LEU A 173 -38.06 25.90 -2.08
C LEU A 173 -37.15 26.36 -0.92
N LEU A 174 -37.42 25.88 0.30
CA LEU A 174 -36.59 26.11 1.49
C LEU A 174 -35.18 25.51 1.34
N GLY A 175 -35.05 24.37 0.66
CA GLY A 175 -33.77 23.71 0.40
C GLY A 175 -33.02 24.23 -0.84
N ALA A 176 -33.69 24.93 -1.75
CA ALA A 176 -33.13 25.35 -3.04
C ALA A 176 -31.80 26.13 -2.93
N PRO A 177 -31.62 27.11 -2.02
CA PRO A 177 -30.35 27.86 -1.88
C PRO A 177 -29.19 27.00 -1.38
N LEU A 178 -29.49 25.88 -0.73
CA LEU A 178 -28.51 24.96 -0.14
C LEU A 178 -28.14 23.81 -1.09
N SER A 179 -28.95 23.58 -2.13
CA SER A 179 -28.76 22.47 -3.07
C SER A 179 -27.42 22.51 -3.82
N GLY A 180 -26.87 23.71 -4.05
CA GLY A 180 -25.58 23.90 -4.72
C GLY A 180 -24.36 23.55 -3.87
N LEU A 181 -24.49 23.39 -2.55
CA LEU A 181 -23.35 23.16 -1.65
C LEU A 181 -22.75 21.76 -1.79
N LEU A 182 -23.57 20.74 -1.94
CA LEU A 182 -23.12 19.35 -2.10
C LEU A 182 -22.31 19.16 -3.39
N PRO A 183 -22.81 19.53 -4.58
CA PRO A 183 -22.05 19.37 -5.82
C PRO A 183 -20.83 20.30 -5.87
N ALA A 184 -20.93 21.52 -5.33
CA ALA A 184 -19.78 22.43 -5.25
C ALA A 184 -18.66 21.86 -4.36
N ARG A 185 -19.03 21.23 -3.24
CA ARG A 185 -18.08 20.53 -2.36
C ARG A 185 -17.44 19.35 -3.07
N GLU A 186 -18.21 18.52 -3.73
CA GLU A 186 -17.68 17.34 -4.41
C GLU A 186 -16.76 17.73 -5.57
N LEU A 187 -17.09 18.78 -6.32
CA LEU A 187 -16.23 19.32 -7.37
C LEU A 187 -14.95 19.94 -6.82
N ALA A 188 -15.02 20.65 -5.69
CA ALA A 188 -13.85 21.22 -5.02
C ALA A 188 -12.93 20.12 -4.43
N ASP A 189 -13.52 19.10 -3.80
CA ASP A 189 -12.81 17.96 -3.23
C ASP A 189 -12.16 17.11 -4.35
N GLN A 190 -12.86 16.82 -5.44
CA GLN A 190 -12.34 16.01 -6.56
C GLN A 190 -11.27 16.73 -7.38
N ARG A 191 -11.49 18.01 -7.69
CA ARG A 191 -10.67 18.71 -8.70
C ARG A 191 -9.54 19.53 -8.12
N TYR A 192 -9.67 19.99 -6.87
CA TYR A 192 -8.70 20.90 -6.24
C TYR A 192 -8.21 20.41 -4.88
N GLY A 193 -8.84 19.38 -4.28
CA GLY A 193 -8.48 18.90 -2.94
C GLY A 193 -8.53 20.01 -1.87
N ALA A 194 -9.24 21.10 -2.16
CA ALA A 194 -9.26 22.32 -1.38
C ALA A 194 -10.58 22.43 -0.63
N ARG A 195 -10.52 22.93 0.61
CA ARG A 195 -11.73 23.23 1.38
C ARG A 195 -12.39 24.45 0.79
N LEU A 196 -13.72 24.42 0.66
CA LEU A 196 -14.49 25.60 0.33
C LEU A 196 -14.22 26.68 1.39
N ASP A 197 -13.61 27.78 0.96
CA ASP A 197 -13.45 28.97 1.80
C ASP A 197 -14.84 29.49 2.25
N PRO A 198 -14.95 30.06 3.46
CA PRO A 198 -16.21 30.63 3.95
C PRO A 198 -16.77 31.70 2.99
N GLY A 199 -15.91 32.41 2.26
CA GLY A 199 -16.32 33.32 1.19
C GLY A 199 -16.97 32.62 0.00
N ALA A 200 -16.46 31.46 -0.42
CA ALA A 200 -17.05 30.66 -1.51
C ALA A 200 -18.40 30.08 -1.10
N ILE A 201 -18.52 29.61 0.15
CA ILE A 201 -19.81 29.16 0.72
C ILE A 201 -20.83 30.30 0.68
N GLY A 202 -20.45 31.49 1.13
CA GLY A 202 -21.31 32.67 1.08
C GLY A 202 -21.75 33.03 -0.34
N LEU A 203 -20.83 32.94 -1.31
CA LEU A 203 -21.10 33.22 -2.74
C LEU A 203 -22.12 32.25 -3.34
N ILE A 204 -22.01 30.94 -3.04
CA ILE A 204 -22.97 29.92 -3.51
C ILE A 204 -24.36 30.19 -2.93
N ILE A 205 -24.43 30.47 -1.62
CA ILE A 205 -25.71 30.74 -0.95
C ILE A 205 -26.34 32.01 -1.53
N LEU A 206 -25.55 33.08 -1.74
CA LEU A 206 -26.02 34.32 -2.34
C LEU A 206 -26.53 34.10 -3.77
N ALA A 207 -25.80 33.33 -4.59
CA ALA A 207 -26.22 32.95 -5.93
C ALA A 207 -27.53 32.18 -5.91
N GLY A 208 -27.67 31.22 -4.99
CA GLY A 208 -28.86 30.43 -4.81
C GLY A 208 -30.08 31.28 -4.40
N MET A 209 -29.88 32.23 -3.48
CA MET A 209 -30.93 33.18 -3.08
C MET A 209 -31.35 34.12 -4.22
N LEU A 210 -30.39 34.62 -5.02
CA LEU A 210 -30.71 35.46 -6.18
C LEU A 210 -31.47 34.68 -7.26
N ALA A 211 -31.07 33.44 -7.52
CA ALA A 211 -31.73 32.58 -8.50
C ALA A 211 -33.15 32.20 -8.06
N THR A 212 -33.36 31.83 -6.80
CA THR A 212 -34.71 31.55 -6.29
C THR A 212 -35.58 32.81 -6.33
N ALA A 213 -35.06 33.96 -5.91
CA ALA A 213 -35.78 35.23 -5.98
C ALA A 213 -36.19 35.59 -7.41
N ALA A 214 -35.30 35.40 -8.40
CA ALA A 214 -35.61 35.67 -9.81
C ALA A 214 -36.70 34.74 -10.38
N VAL A 215 -36.82 33.51 -9.87
CA VAL A 215 -37.85 32.56 -10.29
C VAL A 215 -39.18 32.83 -9.60
N THR A 216 -39.16 33.29 -8.35
CA THR A 216 -40.38 33.50 -7.54
C THR A 216 -40.98 34.89 -7.65
N LEU A 217 -40.20 35.89 -8.05
CA LEU A 217 -40.64 37.25 -8.36
C LEU A 217 -40.61 37.47 -9.87
N PRO A 218 -41.61 36.97 -10.63
CA PRO A 218 -41.82 37.37 -12.02
C PRO A 218 -42.28 38.83 -12.13
#